data_AF-A0A661A1S0-F1
#
_entry.id   AF-A0A661A1S0-F1
#
_cell.length_a   1.000
_cell.length_b   1.000
_cell.length_c   1.000
_cell.angle_alpha   90.00
_cell.angle_beta   90.00
_cell.angle_gamma   90.00
#
_symmetry.space_group_name_H-M   'P 1'
#
loop_
_entity.id
_entity.type
_entity.pdbx_description
1 polymer ?
#
loop_
_entity_poly.entity_id
_entity_poly.type
_entity_poly.pdbx_seq_one_letter_code
_entity_poly.pdbx_strand_id
1 'polypeptide(L)'
;FTRLPGEMLGAYIGARISKAPPNVRKYLGLGLAPQAGVAIGLAIISKIYLPEGDLILSTIIVTTVIYELIGPPLVKLALRKAKEI
;
A
#
# COMPACT_ATOMS: atom_id res chain seq x y z
N PHE A 1 -5.04 -5.25 9.93
CA PHE A 1 -6.16 -4.50 9.29
C PHE A 1 -6.01 -2.97 9.34
N THR A 2 -5.19 -2.39 10.23
CA THR A 2 -5.04 -0.92 10.37
C THR A 2 -4.20 -0.24 9.27
N ARG A 3 -3.37 -1.00 8.54
CA ARG A 3 -2.42 -0.47 7.55
C ARG A 3 -3.11 0.21 6.35
N LEU A 4 -4.11 -0.43 5.74
CA LEU A 4 -4.79 0.09 4.54
C LEU A 4 -5.48 1.44 4.82
N PRO A 5 -6.31 1.57 5.87
CA PRO A 5 -6.93 2.86 6.21
C PRO A 5 -5.91 3.94 6.60
N GLY A 6 -4.85 3.57 7.33
CA GLY A 6 -3.79 4.50 7.73
C GLY A 6 -3.00 5.05 6.53
N GLU A 7 -2.69 4.19 5.57
CA GLU A 7 -1.97 4.56 4.34
C GLU A 7 -2.82 5.46 3.44
N MET A 8 -4.12 5.13 3.29
CA MET A 8 -5.08 5.97 2.55
C MET A 8 -5.22 7.36 3.18
N LEU A 9 -5.33 7.42 4.51
CA LEU A 9 -5.44 8.69 5.24
C LEU A 9 -4.15 9.50 5.12
N GLY A 10 -2.99 8.86 5.29
CA GLY A 10 -1.68 9.49 5.13
C GLY A 10 -1.49 10.05 3.72
N ALA A 11 -1.85 9.29 2.68
CA ALA A 11 -1.82 9.74 1.30
C ALA A 11 -2.75 10.95 1.06
N TYR A 12 -3.96 10.94 1.61
CA TYR A 12 -4.89 12.06 1.52
C TYR A 12 -4.34 13.33 2.19
N ILE A 13 -3.83 13.20 3.41
CA ILE A 13 -3.26 14.32 4.17
C ILE A 13 -2.02 14.87 3.45
N GLY A 14 -1.11 14.01 3.01
CA GLY A 14 0.09 14.38 2.27
C GLY A 14 -0.25 15.12 0.96
N ALA A 15 -1.19 14.58 0.17
CA ALA A 15 -1.67 15.23 -1.05
C ALA A 15 -2.40 16.56 -0.77
N ARG A 16 -3.02 16.73 0.40
CA ARG A 16 -3.62 17.99 0.82
C ARG A 16 -2.55 19.04 1.09
N ILE A 17 -1.55 18.70 1.90
CA ILE A 17 -0.43 19.57 2.29
C ILE A 17 0.37 20.01 1.06
N SER A 18 0.67 19.08 0.14
CA SER A 18 1.45 19.36 -1.08
C SER A 18 0.69 20.11 -2.18
N LYS A 19 -0.59 20.46 -1.95
CA LYS A 19 -1.44 21.11 -2.96
C LYS A 19 -1.62 20.30 -4.24
N ALA A 20 -1.58 18.97 -4.16
CA ALA A 20 -1.76 18.09 -5.30
C ALA A 20 -3.14 18.24 -5.97
N PRO A 21 -3.27 17.90 -7.27
CA PRO A 21 -4.53 17.96 -7.99
C PRO A 21 -5.67 17.18 -7.30
N PRO A 22 -6.95 17.58 -7.49
CA PRO A 22 -8.09 16.93 -6.84
C PRO A 22 -8.19 15.41 -7.06
N ASN A 23 -7.84 14.94 -8.27
CA ASN A 23 -7.83 13.50 -8.59
C ASN A 23 -6.80 12.73 -7.76
N VAL A 24 -5.59 13.28 -7.63
CA VAL A 24 -4.52 12.70 -6.80
C VAL A 24 -4.95 12.67 -5.34
N ARG A 25 -5.45 13.79 -4.80
CA ARG A 25 -5.93 13.85 -3.41
C ARG A 25 -6.99 12.80 -3.12
N LYS A 26 -7.93 12.57 -4.03
CA LYS A 26 -9.10 11.71 -3.78
C LYS A 26 -8.85 10.23 -4.05
N TYR A 27 -7.98 9.88 -5.01
CA TYR A 27 -7.86 8.50 -5.51
C TYR A 27 -6.49 7.87 -5.31
N LEU A 28 -5.42 8.64 -5.01
CA LEU A 28 -4.07 8.12 -4.79
C LEU A 28 -4.03 7.02 -3.72
N GLY A 29 -4.73 7.19 -2.60
CA GLY A 29 -4.75 6.20 -1.52
C GLY A 29 -5.28 4.82 -1.96
N LEU A 30 -6.19 4.77 -2.93
CA LEU A 30 -6.68 3.51 -3.51
C LEU A 30 -5.63 2.86 -4.44
N GLY A 31 -4.84 3.70 -5.12
CA GLY A 31 -3.74 3.27 -6.00
C GLY A 31 -2.51 2.74 -5.25
N LEU A 32 -2.35 3.09 -3.97
CA LEU A 32 -1.23 2.67 -3.13
C LEU A 32 -1.43 1.29 -2.45
N ALA A 33 -2.64 0.72 -2.52
CA ALA A 33 -2.95 -0.57 -1.90
C ALA A 33 -1.98 -1.73 -2.26
N PRO A 34 -1.46 -1.87 -3.50
CA PRO A 34 -0.44 -2.87 -3.81
C PRO A 34 0.98 -2.36 -3.47
N GLN A 35 1.59 -2.91 -2.42
CA GLN A 35 2.94 -2.56 -1.93
C GLN A 35 3.79 -3.80 -1.64
N ALA A 36 3.82 -4.77 -2.57
CA ALA A 36 4.52 -6.04 -2.36
C ALA A 36 6.06 -5.90 -2.28
N GLY A 37 6.65 -5.16 -3.24
CA GLY A 37 8.11 -5.17 -3.46
C GLY A 37 8.93 -4.68 -2.26
N VAL A 38 8.64 -3.47 -1.77
CA VAL A 38 9.39 -2.87 -0.64
C VAL A 38 9.15 -3.65 0.65
N ALA A 39 7.91 -4.09 0.90
CA ALA A 39 7.56 -4.83 2.10
C ALA A 39 8.28 -6.19 2.17
N ILE A 40 8.28 -6.95 1.08
CA ILE A 40 8.97 -8.25 1.02
C ILE A 40 10.50 -8.07 1.13
N GLY A 41 11.07 -7.07 0.46
CA GLY A 41 12.50 -6.77 0.54
C GLY A 41 12.97 -6.48 1.97
N LEU A 42 12.23 -5.65 2.70
CA LEU A 42 12.51 -5.38 4.12
C LEU A 42 12.32 -6.61 5.00
N ALA A 43 11.32 -7.45 4.72
CA ALA A 43 11.07 -8.65 5.49
C ALA A 43 12.19 -9.71 5.32
N ILE A 44 12.81 -9.80 4.13
CA ILE A 44 13.99 -10.64 3.90
C ILE A 44 15.18 -10.11 4.70
N ILE A 45 15.39 -8.79 4.75
CA ILE A 45 16.44 -8.19 5.57
C ILE A 45 16.18 -8.49 7.05
N SER A 46 14.94 -8.33 7.53
CA SER A 46 14.56 -8.70 8.88
C SER A 46 14.84 -10.18 9.19
N LYS A 47 14.59 -11.08 8.24
CA LYS A 47 14.96 -12.51 8.37
C LYS A 47 16.45 -12.73 8.62
N ILE A 48 17.32 -11.91 8.03
CA ILE A 48 18.78 -12.06 8.15
C ILE A 48 19.29 -11.50 9.48
N TYR A 49 18.73 -10.38 9.94
CA TYR A 49 19.33 -9.59 11.03
C TYR A 49 18.55 -9.60 12.35
N LEU A 50 17.31 -10.09 12.38
CA LEU A 50 16.48 -10.08 13.59
C LEU A 50 16.20 -11.52 14.07
N PRO A 51 16.20 -11.77 15.39
CA PRO A 51 15.87 -13.08 15.96
C PRO A 51 14.48 -13.59 15.55
N GLU A 52 13.50 -12.70 15.39
CA GLU A 52 12.11 -13.01 15.01
C GLU A 52 11.87 -12.89 13.49
N GLY A 53 12.93 -12.85 12.70
CA GLY A 53 12.86 -12.53 11.28
C GLY A 53 12.01 -13.48 10.43
N ASP A 54 11.93 -14.77 10.78
CA ASP A 54 11.04 -15.73 10.12
C ASP A 54 9.55 -15.44 10.36
N LEU A 55 9.20 -14.99 11.57
CA LEU A 55 7.84 -14.57 11.92
C LEU A 55 7.45 -13.30 11.14
N ILE A 56 8.37 -12.35 11.05
CA ILE A 56 8.19 -11.10 10.29
C ILE A 56 7.96 -11.42 8.81
N LEU A 57 8.82 -12.26 8.21
CA LEU A 57 8.71 -12.66 6.80
C LEU A 57 7.37 -13.34 6.52
N SER A 58 7.00 -14.33 7.33
CA SER A 58 5.75 -15.07 7.16
C SER A 58 4.53 -14.14 7.27
N THR A 59 4.54 -13.23 8.23
CA THR A 59 3.47 -12.24 8.42
C THR A 59 3.37 -11.31 7.21
N ILE A 60 4.50 -10.77 6.73
CA ILE A 60 4.52 -9.88 5.56
C ILE A 60 3.99 -10.61 4.34
N ILE A 61 4.46 -11.83 4.05
CA ILE A 61 4.01 -12.60 2.89
C ILE A 61 2.50 -12.82 2.92
N VAL A 62 1.96 -13.31 4.05
CA VAL A 62 0.52 -13.54 4.19
C VAL A 62 -0.28 -12.25 3.97
N THR A 63 0.16 -11.14 4.57
CA THR A 63 -0.53 -9.86 4.38
C THR A 63 -0.44 -9.37 2.93
N THR A 64 0.73 -9.48 2.30
CA THR A 64 0.94 -9.08 0.91
C THR A 64 0.07 -9.87 -0.07
N VAL A 65 -0.09 -11.19 0.13
CA VAL A 65 -1.01 -11.99 -0.69
C VAL A 65 -2.45 -11.47 -0.60
N ILE A 66 -2.92 -11.15 0.61
CA ILE A 66 -4.25 -10.57 0.82
C ILE A 66 -4.35 -9.20 0.10
N TYR A 67 -3.31 -8.37 0.20
CA TYR A 67 -3.27 -7.07 -0.47
C TYR A 67 -3.24 -7.17 -1.99
N GLU A 68 -2.51 -8.12 -2.58
CA GLU A 68 -2.43 -8.32 -4.03
C GLU A 68 -3.74 -8.87 -4.62
N LEU A 69 -4.58 -9.54 -3.82
CA LEU A 69 -5.93 -9.95 -4.26
C LEU A 69 -6.89 -8.75 -4.33
N ILE A 70 -6.75 -7.78 -3.43
CA ILE A 70 -7.67 -6.62 -3.31
C ILE A 70 -7.13 -5.39 -4.07
N GLY A 71 -5.81 -5.27 -4.19
CA GLY A 71 -5.09 -4.12 -4.73
C GLY A 71 -5.45 -3.80 -6.18
N PRO A 72 -5.34 -4.75 -7.14
CA PRO A 72 -5.63 -4.47 -8.55
C PRO A 72 -7.06 -3.96 -8.80
N PRO A 73 -8.12 -4.53 -8.17
CA PRO A 73 -9.46 -3.93 -8.22
C PRO A 73 -9.51 -2.48 -7.71
N LEU A 74 -8.84 -2.16 -6.60
CA LEU A 74 -8.82 -0.81 -6.04
C LEU A 74 -8.06 0.18 -6.94
N VAL A 75 -6.91 -0.23 -7.50
CA VAL A 75 -6.14 0.57 -8.45
C VAL A 75 -6.98 0.85 -9.70
N LYS A 76 -7.65 -0.17 -10.25
CA LYS A 76 -8.53 0.00 -11.41
C LYS A 76 -9.67 0.97 -11.12
N LEU A 77 -10.25 0.92 -9.92
CA LEU A 77 -11.28 1.87 -9.48
C LEU A 77 -10.71 3.29 -9.34
N ALA A 78 -9.49 3.43 -8.81
CA ALA A 78 -8.81 4.71 -8.67
C ALA A 78 -8.59 5.38 -10.02
N LEU A 79 -8.01 4.66 -10.98
CA LEU A 79 -7.71 5.16 -12.32
C LEU A 79 -8.98 5.54 -13.09
N ARG A 80 -10.02 4.70 -13.05
CA ARG A 80 -11.33 5.02 -13.66
C ARG A 80 -11.96 6.28 -13.07
N LYS A 81 -11.92 6.43 -11.73
CA LYS A 81 -12.49 7.61 -11.07
C LYS A 81 -11.65 8.88 -11.29
N ALA A 82 -10.34 8.72 -11.51
CA ALA A 82 -9.44 9.79 -11.91
C ALA A 82 -9.58 10.19 -13.39
N LYS A 83 -10.31 9.40 -14.19
CA LYS A 83 -10.42 9.53 -15.66
C LYS A 83 -9.07 9.36 -16.38
N GLU A 84 -8.21 8.52 -15.84
CA GLU A 84 -6.91 8.19 -16.42
C GLU A 84 -6.95 6.93 -17.29
N ILE A 85 -8.03 6.14 -17.19
CA ILE A 85 -8.43 5.03 -18.08
C ILE A 85 -9.95 4.92 -18.19
#